data_AF-A0A7Y7M885-F1
#
_entry.id   AF-A0A7Y7M885-F1
#
_cell.length_a   1.000
_cell.length_b   1.000
_cell.length_c   1.000
_cell.angle_alpha   90.00
_cell.angle_beta   90.00
_cell.angle_gamma   90.00
#
_symmetry.space_group_name_H-M   'P 1'
#
loop_
_entity.id
_entity.type
_entity.pdbx_description
1 polymer ?
#
loop_
_entity_poly.entity_id
_entity_poly.type
_entity_poly.pdbx_seq_one_letter_code
_entity_poly.pdbx_strand_id
1 'polypeptide(L)'
;MLKRLLSGRPGRAPAFRVLAIAALRAYLGFALRTTRWTFDIHPDAAPLLTGRDGQTALVAFWHETLVLTPALWWWARSQNPSLRLHVLISRNRDGQMITDIVAPWGIAAIAGSTDRKDKSRNGGRKESKGGAAALRRLLDCLRAGSLVVITPDGPRG
;
A
#
# COMPACT_ATOMS: atom_id res chain seq x y z
N MET A 1 -30.96 -1.95 -32.89
CA MET A 1 -29.68 -1.26 -33.20
C MET A 1 -29.15 -0.40 -32.03
N LEU A 2 -29.45 -0.77 -30.76
CA LEU A 2 -29.10 0.05 -29.58
C LEU A 2 -28.64 -0.81 -28.37
N LYS A 3 -27.95 -1.94 -28.62
CA LYS A 3 -27.34 -2.78 -27.56
C LYS A 3 -25.82 -2.95 -27.73
N ARG A 4 -25.20 -2.18 -28.64
CA ARG A 4 -23.78 -2.32 -29.03
C ARG A 4 -22.91 -1.08 -28.74
N LEU A 5 -23.24 -0.34 -27.68
CA LEU A 5 -22.48 0.83 -27.21
C LEU A 5 -21.93 0.70 -25.79
N LEU A 6 -22.12 -0.46 -25.13
CA LEU A 6 -21.61 -0.73 -23.77
C LEU A 6 -20.64 -1.92 -23.71
N SER A 7 -20.10 -2.37 -24.85
CA SER A 7 -18.98 -3.30 -24.86
C SER A 7 -17.67 -2.53 -24.66
N GLY A 8 -17.03 -2.83 -23.54
CA GLY A 8 -15.98 -2.03 -22.91
C GLY A 8 -14.72 -1.82 -23.76
N ARG A 9 -14.16 -0.62 -23.62
CA ARG A 9 -12.75 -0.37 -23.86
C ARG A 9 -11.98 -0.64 -22.56
N PRO A 10 -10.97 -1.52 -22.55
CA PRO A 10 -10.00 -1.53 -21.47
C PRO A 10 -9.17 -0.23 -21.57
N GLY A 11 -8.97 0.48 -20.46
CA GLY A 11 -7.84 1.41 -20.38
C GLY A 11 -8.10 2.89 -20.08
N ARG A 12 -9.28 3.32 -19.63
CA ARG A 12 -9.40 4.61 -18.92
C ARG A 12 -10.26 4.43 -17.69
N ALA A 13 -9.67 4.67 -16.51
CA ALA A 13 -10.47 4.91 -15.32
C ALA A 13 -11.48 6.02 -15.64
N PRO A 14 -12.75 5.90 -15.22
CA PRO A 14 -13.74 6.95 -15.49
C PRO A 14 -13.18 8.29 -14.99
N ALA A 15 -13.30 9.36 -15.78
CA ALA A 15 -12.68 10.66 -15.49
C ALA A 15 -12.95 11.13 -14.05
N PHE A 16 -14.15 10.83 -13.54
CA PHE A 16 -14.54 11.04 -12.16
C PHE A 16 -13.61 10.36 -11.13
N ARG A 17 -13.23 9.10 -11.34
CA ARG A 17 -12.31 8.38 -10.44
C ARG A 17 -10.94 9.04 -10.40
N VAL A 18 -10.41 9.44 -11.56
CA VAL A 18 -9.11 10.12 -11.64
C VAL A 18 -9.15 11.46 -10.90
N LEU A 19 -10.21 12.24 -11.11
CA LEU A 19 -10.41 13.52 -10.43
C LEU A 19 -10.57 13.32 -8.91
N ALA A 20 -11.36 12.34 -8.48
CA ALA A 20 -11.55 12.03 -7.07
C ALA A 20 -10.24 11.60 -6.38
N ILE A 21 -9.43 10.76 -7.04
CA ILE A 21 -8.10 10.37 -6.55
C ILE A 21 -7.19 11.61 -6.45
N ALA A 22 -7.17 12.46 -7.47
CA ALA A 22 -6.36 13.68 -7.47
C ALA A 22 -6.78 14.65 -6.36
N ALA A 23 -8.08 14.87 -6.18
CA ALA A 23 -8.63 15.73 -5.14
C ALA A 23 -8.33 15.18 -3.73
N LEU A 24 -8.56 13.89 -3.51
CA LEU A 24 -8.28 13.25 -2.22
C LEU A 24 -6.77 13.27 -1.90
N ARG A 25 -5.91 12.99 -2.89
CA ARG A 25 -4.46 13.11 -2.73
C ARG A 25 -4.03 14.54 -2.43
N ALA A 26 -4.61 15.54 -3.11
CA ALA A 26 -4.30 16.94 -2.86
C ALA A 26 -4.72 17.36 -1.46
N TYR A 27 -5.93 16.97 -1.03
CA TYR A 27 -6.44 17.23 0.32
C TYR A 27 -5.56 16.60 1.40
N LEU A 28 -5.29 15.28 1.30
CA LEU A 28 -4.41 14.57 2.23
C LEU A 28 -3.01 15.17 2.23
N GLY A 29 -2.47 15.44 1.04
CA GLY A 29 -1.16 16.06 0.88
C GLY A 29 -1.08 17.46 1.48
N PHE A 30 -2.14 18.24 1.42
CA PHE A 30 -2.25 19.55 2.05
C PHE A 30 -2.31 19.39 3.58
N ALA A 31 -3.27 18.62 4.09
CA ALA A 31 -3.45 18.40 5.52
C ALA A 31 -2.18 17.87 6.20
N LEU A 32 -1.52 16.88 5.61
CA LEU A 32 -0.29 16.31 6.17
C LEU A 32 0.90 17.28 6.12
N ARG A 33 0.98 18.16 5.12
CA ARG A 33 2.06 19.17 5.02
C ARG A 33 1.86 20.38 5.92
N THR A 34 0.61 20.75 6.20
CA THR A 34 0.28 21.86 7.10
C THR A 34 0.21 21.44 8.55
N THR A 35 0.12 20.14 8.83
CA THR A 35 0.28 19.57 10.17
C THR A 35 1.74 19.66 10.60
N ARG A 36 1.98 20.15 11.83
CA ARG A 36 3.31 20.12 12.45
C ARG A 36 3.52 18.75 13.10
N TRP A 37 4.59 18.06 12.71
CA TRP A 37 4.90 16.72 13.20
C TRP A 37 6.02 16.75 14.22
N THR A 38 5.80 16.04 15.32
CA THR A 38 6.84 15.68 16.28
C THR A 38 6.92 14.16 16.29
N PHE A 39 8.11 13.63 16.06
CA PHE A 39 8.35 12.18 16.08
C PHE A 39 9.17 11.84 17.32
N ASP A 40 8.55 11.14 18.26
CA ASP A 40 9.24 10.48 19.37
C ASP A 40 9.50 9.03 18.96
N ILE A 41 10.74 8.71 18.64
CA ILE A 41 11.14 7.41 18.07
C ILE A 41 12.17 6.79 18.98
N HIS A 42 11.90 5.56 19.40
CA HIS A 42 12.84 4.78 20.19
C HIS A 42 14.21 4.69 19.50
N PRO A 43 15.34 4.87 20.21
CA PRO A 43 16.68 4.89 19.60
C PRO A 43 16.97 3.68 18.71
N ASP A 44 16.54 2.48 19.13
CA ASP A 44 16.73 1.24 18.36
C ASP A 44 15.87 1.16 17.10
N ALA A 45 14.74 1.88 17.06
CA ALA A 45 13.83 1.89 15.93
C ALA A 45 14.27 2.88 14.84
N ALA A 46 14.99 3.96 15.20
CA ALA A 46 15.37 4.99 14.24
C ALA A 46 16.28 4.46 13.09
N PRO A 47 17.32 3.66 13.35
CA PRO A 47 18.12 3.02 12.30
C PRO A 47 17.29 2.12 11.38
N LEU A 48 16.36 1.35 11.96
CA LEU A 48 15.45 0.45 11.23
C LEU A 48 14.48 1.23 10.32
N LEU A 49 13.88 2.30 10.81
CA LEU A 49 12.91 3.12 10.07
C LEU A 49 13.55 3.99 9.00
N THR A 50 14.86 4.24 9.08
CA THR A 50 15.60 5.05 8.11
C THR A 50 16.46 4.18 7.18
N GLY A 51 16.48 2.87 7.39
CA GLY A 51 17.33 1.93 6.67
C GLY A 51 18.82 2.23 6.80
N ARG A 52 19.23 2.76 7.96
CA ARG A 52 20.63 3.09 8.24
C ARG A 52 21.48 1.83 8.17
N ASP A 53 22.68 1.93 7.61
CA ASP A 53 23.63 0.81 7.48
C ASP A 53 23.06 -0.41 6.73
N GLY A 54 22.09 -0.17 5.83
CA GLY A 54 21.44 -1.23 5.06
C GLY A 54 20.40 -2.03 5.84
N GLN A 55 20.02 -1.56 7.03
CA GLN A 55 18.97 -2.21 7.81
C GLN A 55 17.61 -2.18 7.11
N THR A 56 16.81 -3.19 7.38
CA THR A 56 15.44 -3.28 6.88
C THR A 56 14.49 -3.67 7.99
N ALA A 57 13.24 -3.25 7.89
CA ALA A 57 12.23 -3.53 8.88
C ALA A 57 10.89 -3.91 8.25
N LEU A 58 10.19 -4.79 8.96
CA LEU A 58 8.75 -4.97 8.82
C LEU A 58 8.06 -4.06 9.83
N VAL A 59 7.34 -3.07 9.32
CA VAL A 59 6.63 -2.07 10.13
C VAL A 59 5.14 -2.41 10.14
N ALA A 60 4.55 -2.49 11.32
CA ALA A 60 3.13 -2.72 11.48
C ALA A 60 2.42 -1.40 11.84
N PHE A 61 1.32 -1.11 11.13
CA PHE A 61 0.40 -0.03 11.49
C PHE A 61 -0.99 -0.58 11.69
N TRP A 62 -1.77 0.07 12.55
CA TRP A 62 -3.18 -0.18 12.69
C TRP A 62 -3.99 0.77 11.82
N HIS A 63 -5.21 0.36 11.44
CA HIS A 63 -6.01 1.08 10.44
C HIS A 63 -6.30 2.54 10.82
N GLU A 64 -6.44 2.86 12.11
CA GLU A 64 -6.68 4.22 12.59
C GLU A 64 -5.51 5.17 12.34
N THR A 65 -4.30 4.65 12.17
CA THR A 65 -3.08 5.45 11.97
C THR A 65 -2.65 5.57 10.51
N LEU A 66 -3.29 4.83 9.59
CA LEU A 66 -2.84 4.72 8.20
C LEU A 66 -2.72 6.06 7.48
N VAL A 67 -3.66 6.97 7.74
CA VAL A 67 -3.66 8.30 7.11
C VAL A 67 -2.43 9.13 7.51
N LEU A 68 -1.85 8.87 8.68
CA LEU A 68 -0.69 9.57 9.22
C LEU A 68 0.64 8.98 8.73
N THR A 69 0.64 7.71 8.29
CA THR A 69 1.85 7.00 7.84
C THR A 69 2.68 7.72 6.77
N PRO A 70 2.09 8.49 5.81
CA PRO A 70 2.91 9.21 4.84
C PRO A 70 3.79 10.29 5.49
N ALA A 71 3.39 10.87 6.62
CA ALA A 71 4.23 11.85 7.32
C ALA A 71 5.49 11.21 7.91
N LEU A 72 5.34 10.05 8.58
CA LEU A 72 6.49 9.27 9.06
C LEU A 72 7.37 8.84 7.89
N TRP A 73 6.77 8.44 6.77
CA TRP A 73 7.51 8.09 5.56
C TRP A 73 8.32 9.26 5.00
N TRP A 74 7.73 10.47 4.92
CA TRP A 74 8.45 11.65 4.45
C TRP A 74 9.60 12.03 5.38
N TRP A 75 9.41 11.91 6.69
CA TRP A 75 10.50 12.06 7.66
C TRP A 75 11.60 11.02 7.46
N ALA A 76 11.26 9.74 7.32
CA ALA A 76 12.25 8.68 7.11
C ALA A 76 13.05 8.90 5.81
N ARG A 77 12.37 9.28 4.73
CA ARG A 77 13.01 9.64 3.45
C ARG A 77 13.90 10.88 3.54
N SER A 78 13.57 11.87 4.38
CA SER A 78 14.45 13.04 4.53
C SER A 78 15.77 12.66 5.21
N GLN A 79 15.78 11.60 6.03
CA GLN A 79 17.00 11.04 6.61
C GLN A 79 17.77 10.16 5.59
N ASN A 80 17.05 9.44 4.75
CA ASN A 80 17.63 8.58 3.71
C ASN A 80 16.83 8.68 2.40
N PRO A 81 17.25 9.54 1.44
CA PRO A 81 16.53 9.71 0.17
C PRO A 81 16.45 8.46 -0.71
N SER A 82 17.36 7.50 -0.50
CA SER A 82 17.43 6.22 -1.24
C SER A 82 16.50 5.15 -0.69
N LEU A 83 15.91 5.38 0.49
CA LEU A 83 15.00 4.46 1.16
C LEU A 83 13.80 4.13 0.27
N ARG A 84 13.38 2.86 0.28
CA ARG A 84 12.24 2.37 -0.47
C ARG A 84 11.21 1.76 0.48
N LEU A 85 9.94 2.07 0.26
CA LEU A 85 8.82 1.58 1.07
C LEU A 85 7.85 0.77 0.22
N HIS A 86 7.54 -0.45 0.69
CA HIS A 86 6.51 -1.29 0.12
C HIS A 86 5.43 -1.57 1.14
N VAL A 87 4.16 -1.37 0.77
CA VAL A 87 3.01 -1.57 1.66
C VAL A 87 2.15 -2.70 1.13
N LEU A 88 1.77 -3.64 1.98
CA LEU A 88 0.78 -4.64 1.64
C LEU A 88 -0.61 -3.97 1.60
N ILE A 89 -1.24 -3.95 0.42
CA ILE A 89 -2.57 -3.36 0.23
C ILE A 89 -3.49 -4.39 -0.43
N SER A 90 -4.76 -4.44 -0.04
CA SER A 90 -5.76 -5.34 -0.63
C SER A 90 -5.94 -5.12 -2.13
N ARG A 91 -6.20 -6.19 -2.89
CA ARG A 91 -6.46 -6.13 -4.34
C ARG A 91 -7.86 -5.60 -4.70
N ASN A 92 -8.71 -5.30 -3.72
CA ASN A 92 -10.05 -4.76 -3.96
C ASN A 92 -10.02 -3.34 -4.57
N ARG A 93 -11.20 -2.83 -4.94
CA ARG A 93 -11.33 -1.50 -5.56
C ARG A 93 -10.80 -0.39 -4.67
N ASP A 94 -11.05 -0.48 -3.37
CA ASP A 94 -10.63 0.54 -2.40
C ASP A 94 -9.10 0.52 -2.22
N GLY A 95 -8.49 -0.66 -2.14
CA GLY A 95 -7.04 -0.82 -2.06
C GLY A 95 -6.33 -0.33 -3.32
N GLN A 96 -6.92 -0.51 -4.51
CA GLN A 96 -6.42 0.10 -5.73
C GLN A 96 -6.50 1.64 -5.67
N MET A 97 -7.61 2.19 -5.18
CA MET A 97 -7.74 3.63 -5.00
C MET A 97 -6.69 4.19 -4.01
N ILE A 98 -6.46 3.51 -2.88
CA ILE A 98 -5.40 3.87 -1.92
C ILE A 98 -4.04 3.82 -2.59
N THR A 99 -3.75 2.75 -3.36
CA THR A 99 -2.50 2.61 -4.14
C THR A 99 -2.29 3.80 -5.06
N ASP A 100 -3.31 4.19 -5.83
CA ASP A 100 -3.24 5.30 -6.78
C ASP A 100 -3.02 6.66 -6.07
N ILE A 101 -3.55 6.81 -4.85
CA ILE A 101 -3.38 8.02 -4.03
C ILE A 101 -1.94 8.16 -3.53
N VAL A 102 -1.36 7.07 -3.01
CA VAL A 102 -0.06 7.12 -2.32
C VAL A 102 1.14 6.90 -3.24
N ALA A 103 0.96 6.31 -4.43
CA ALA A 103 2.05 6.01 -5.36
C ALA A 103 2.95 7.22 -5.70
N PRO A 104 2.41 8.44 -5.96
CA PRO A 104 3.25 9.62 -6.21
C PRO A 104 4.11 10.06 -5.02
N TRP A 105 3.83 9.57 -3.81
CA TRP A 105 4.64 9.83 -2.63
C TRP A 105 5.78 8.81 -2.46
N GLY A 106 5.99 7.92 -3.44
CA GLY A 106 7.01 6.88 -3.40
C GLY A 106 6.66 5.69 -2.50
N ILE A 107 5.37 5.53 -2.18
CA ILE A 107 4.84 4.42 -1.40
C ILE A 107 4.36 3.35 -2.38
N ALA A 108 5.15 2.29 -2.56
CA ALA A 108 4.83 1.23 -3.52
C ALA A 108 3.88 0.21 -2.89
N ALA A 109 2.81 -0.18 -3.58
CA ALA A 109 1.88 -1.18 -3.08
C ALA A 109 2.21 -2.60 -3.59
N ILE A 110 2.20 -3.57 -2.69
CA ILE A 110 2.17 -5.00 -3.02
C ILE A 110 0.73 -5.47 -2.82
N ALA A 111 0.08 -5.84 -3.92
CA ALA A 111 -1.33 -6.25 -3.88
C ALA A 111 -1.50 -7.66 -3.29
N GLY A 112 -2.04 -7.74 -2.07
CA GLY A 112 -2.44 -8.97 -1.41
C GLY A 112 -3.94 -9.27 -1.60
N SER A 113 -4.31 -10.55 -1.54
CA SER A 113 -5.72 -10.95 -1.45
C SER A 113 -5.87 -12.05 -0.43
N THR A 114 -6.91 -11.99 0.40
CA THR A 114 -7.31 -13.12 1.24
C THR A 114 -7.59 -14.32 0.35
N ASP A 115 -7.14 -15.50 0.77
CA ASP A 115 -7.42 -16.75 0.06
C ASP A 115 -8.91 -17.08 0.23
N ARG A 116 -9.73 -16.60 -0.70
CA ARG A 116 -11.11 -17.07 -0.78
C ARG A 116 -11.05 -18.52 -1.24
N LYS A 117 -11.60 -19.44 -0.42
CA LYS A 117 -11.94 -20.80 -0.84
C LYS A 117 -12.99 -20.69 -1.95
N ASP A 118 -12.55 -20.56 -3.19
CA ASP A 118 -13.45 -20.65 -4.32
C ASP A 118 -13.88 -22.12 -4.42
N LYS A 119 -15.15 -22.40 -4.08
CA LYS A 119 -15.78 -23.66 -4.47
C LYS A 119 -15.87 -23.62 -5.99
N SER A 120 -14.82 -24.14 -6.64
CA SER A 120 -14.80 -24.35 -8.08
C SER A 120 -16.12 -24.98 -8.51
N ARG A 121 -16.78 -24.34 -9.49
CA ARG A 121 -17.97 -24.88 -10.17
C ARG A 121 -17.74 -26.28 -10.76
N ASN A 122 -16.48 -26.72 -10.87
CA ASN A 122 -16.07 -28.05 -11.31
C ASN A 122 -15.16 -28.75 -10.28
N GLY A 123 -15.52 -28.85 -8.99
CA GLY A 123 -14.94 -29.81 -8.02
C GLY A 123 -13.43 -29.77 -7.73
N GLY A 124 -12.65 -28.94 -8.43
CA GLY A 124 -11.20 -28.87 -8.38
C GLY A 124 -10.76 -27.74 -7.48
N ARG A 125 -9.92 -28.05 -6.50
CA ARG A 125 -9.32 -27.13 -5.54
C ARG A 125 -8.49 -26.05 -6.27
N LYS A 126 -9.08 -24.90 -6.56
CA LYS A 126 -8.33 -23.73 -7.05
C LYS A 126 -7.94 -22.88 -5.86
N GLU A 127 -6.81 -23.21 -5.24
CA GLU A 127 -6.21 -22.34 -4.22
C GLU A 127 -5.84 -21.01 -4.87
N SER A 128 -6.53 -19.94 -4.45
CA SER A 128 -6.05 -18.58 -4.63
C SER A 128 -4.65 -18.52 -3.98
N LYS A 129 -3.57 -18.40 -4.75
CA LYS A 129 -2.20 -18.25 -4.22
C LYS A 129 -1.87 -16.80 -3.84
N GLY A 130 -2.89 -15.94 -3.72
CA GLY A 130 -2.74 -14.49 -3.72
C GLY A 130 -2.06 -13.95 -2.46
N GLY A 131 -2.38 -14.51 -1.29
CA GLY A 131 -1.73 -14.13 -0.03
C GLY A 131 -0.28 -14.61 0.03
N ALA A 132 -0.04 -15.90 -0.25
CA ALA A 132 1.30 -16.48 -0.23
C ALA A 132 2.24 -15.86 -1.28
N ALA A 133 1.74 -15.46 -2.44
CA ALA A 133 2.54 -14.73 -3.43
C ALA A 133 2.88 -13.31 -2.97
N ALA A 134 1.94 -12.61 -2.32
CA ALA A 134 2.21 -11.28 -1.76
C ALA A 134 3.27 -11.35 -0.64
N LEU A 135 3.18 -12.34 0.25
CA LEU A 135 4.17 -12.54 1.31
C LEU A 135 5.58 -12.79 0.75
N ARG A 136 5.72 -13.63 -0.29
CA ARG A 136 7.02 -13.84 -0.95
C ARG A 136 7.59 -12.54 -1.50
N ARG A 137 6.75 -11.72 -2.15
CA ARG A 137 7.18 -10.40 -2.66
C ARG A 137 7.62 -9.45 -1.54
N LEU A 138 6.93 -9.46 -0.39
CA LEU A 138 7.35 -8.68 0.78
C LEU A 138 8.74 -9.12 1.26
N LEU A 139 8.99 -10.44 1.36
CA LEU A 139 10.29 -10.98 1.74
C LEU A 139 11.39 -10.59 0.74
N ASP A 140 11.10 -10.62 -0.55
CA ASP A 140 12.06 -10.21 -1.58
C ASP A 140 12.39 -8.71 -1.49
N CYS A 141 11.40 -7.86 -1.18
CA CYS A 141 11.61 -6.44 -0.90
C CYS A 141 12.50 -6.20 0.32
N LEU A 142 12.27 -6.93 1.42
CA LEU A 142 13.12 -6.87 2.61
C LEU A 142 14.57 -7.26 2.28
N ARG A 143 14.78 -8.37 1.56
CA ARG A 143 16.12 -8.79 1.12
C ARG A 143 16.81 -7.77 0.22
N ALA A 144 16.04 -6.98 -0.52
CA ALA A 144 16.53 -5.92 -1.40
C ALA A 144 16.77 -4.57 -0.69
N GLY A 145 16.76 -4.53 0.65
CA GLY A 145 17.03 -3.29 1.40
C GLY A 145 15.82 -2.37 1.55
N SER A 146 14.60 -2.84 1.25
CA SER A 146 13.38 -2.02 1.38
C SER A 146 12.73 -2.19 2.75
N LEU A 147 12.06 -1.14 3.21
CA LEU A 147 11.10 -1.26 4.29
C LEU A 147 9.80 -1.85 3.77
N VAL A 148 9.18 -2.67 4.59
CA VAL A 148 7.87 -3.26 4.30
C VAL A 148 6.88 -2.89 5.38
N VAL A 149 5.65 -2.57 4.97
CA VAL A 149 4.55 -2.20 5.87
C VAL A 149 3.39 -3.18 5.75
N ILE A 150 2.82 -3.55 6.88
CA ILE A 150 1.60 -4.36 6.98
C ILE A 150 0.58 -3.72 7.93
N THR A 151 -0.67 -4.13 7.79
CA THR A 151 -1.76 -3.81 8.72
C THR A 151 -2.32 -5.09 9.34
N PRO A 152 -1.86 -5.49 10.53
CA PRO A 152 -2.14 -6.82 11.09
C PRO A 152 -3.55 -6.95 11.70
N ASP A 153 -4.25 -5.83 11.92
CA ASP A 153 -5.57 -5.70 12.55
C ASP A 153 -6.74 -5.84 11.55
N GLY A 154 -6.47 -6.31 10.33
CA GLY A 154 -7.50 -6.64 9.34
C GLY A 154 -8.48 -7.73 9.82
N PRO A 155 -9.59 -7.96 9.10
CA PRO A 155 -10.64 -8.89 9.51
C PRO A 155 -10.08 -10.29 9.82
N ARG A 156 -10.59 -10.89 10.90
CA ARG A 156 -10.18 -12.21 11.40
C ARG A 156 -10.71 -13.33 10.48
N GLY A 157 -10.08 -13.49 9.31
CA GLY A 157 -10.38 -14.57 8.36
C GLY A 157 -11.59 -14.32 7.46
#